data_AF-A0A920QNE0-F1
#
_entry.id   AF-A0A920QNE0-F1
#
_cell.length_a   1.000
_cell.length_b   1.000
_cell.length_c   1.000
_cell.angle_alpha   90.00
_cell.angle_beta   90.00
_cell.angle_gamma   90.00
#
_symmetry.space_group_name_H-M   'P 1'
#
loop_
_entity.id
_entity.type
_entity.pdbx_description
1 polymer ?
#
loop_
_entity_poly.entity_id
_entity_poly.type
_entity_poly.pdbx_seq_one_letter_code
_entity_poly.pdbx_strand_id
1 'polypeptide(L)' 'MAVHLPLSKTAIIESRRLMLSSNNMLTPSSGEPIVAPTLDIVLGCFYLTGQENENIETNEN' A
#
# COMPACT_ATOMS: atom_id res chain seq x y z
N MET A 1 18.28 -10.26 -0.32
CA MET A 1 17.87 -9.76 -1.65
C MET A 1 19.13 -9.35 -2.39
N ALA A 2 19.33 -9.77 -3.64
CA ALA A 2 20.51 -9.37 -4.40
C ALA A 2 20.32 -7.96 -4.96
N VAL A 3 21.41 -7.19 -5.01
CA VAL A 3 21.41 -5.82 -5.56
C VAL A 3 22.29 -5.81 -6.80
N HIS A 4 21.71 -5.42 -7.93
CA HIS A 4 22.39 -5.38 -9.23
C HIS A 4 22.41 -3.94 -9.76
N LEU A 5 23.49 -3.57 -10.44
CA LEU A 5 23.64 -2.25 -11.05
C LEU A 5 23.61 -2.32 -12.58
N PRO A 6 22.63 -1.68 -13.26
CA PRO A 6 22.66 -1.56 -14.71
C PRO A 6 23.70 -0.53 -15.15
N LEU A 7 24.61 -0.92 -16.06
CA LEU A 7 25.74 -0.07 -16.48
C LEU A 7 25.53 0.63 -17.83
N SER A 8 24.84 -0.01 -18.78
CA SER A 8 24.57 0.58 -20.09
C SER A 8 23.54 1.71 -19.98
N LYS A 9 23.70 2.77 -20.78
CA LYS A 9 22.71 3.86 -20.89
C LYS A 9 21.32 3.34 -21.23
N THR A 10 21.22 2.35 -22.12
CA THR A 10 19.94 1.74 -22.50
C THR A 10 19.31 1.00 -21.33
N ALA A 11 20.09 0.19 -20.61
CA ALA A 11 19.62 -0.55 -19.45
C ALA A 11 19.16 0.38 -18.33
N ILE A 12 19.89 1.48 -18.08
CA ILE A 12 19.48 2.48 -17.06
C ILE A 12 18.14 3.13 -17.44
N ILE A 13 17.96 3.50 -18.71
CA ILE A 13 16.71 4.12 -19.20
C ILE A 13 15.55 3.13 -19.06
N GLU A 14 15.75 1.86 -19.46
CA GLU A 14 14.74 0.82 -19.36
C GLU A 14 14.35 0.53 -17.91
N SER A 15 15.33 0.34 -17.02
CA SER A 15 15.06 0.09 -15.60
C SER A 15 14.29 1.26 -14.96
N ARG A 16 14.61 2.51 -15.31
CA ARG A 16 13.88 3.68 -14.81
C ARG A 16 12.46 3.79 -15.38
N ARG A 17 12.27 3.42 -16.64
CA ARG A 17 10.98 3.59 -17.33
C ARG A 17 10.02 2.43 -17.09
N LEU A 18 10.51 1.21 -16.90
CA LEU A 18 9.69 0.00 -16.80
C LEU A 18 9.80 -0.70 -15.44
N MET A 19 11.00 -0.76 -14.87
CA MET A 19 11.24 -1.54 -13.64
C MET A 19 11.11 -0.73 -12.35
N LEU A 20 10.86 0.57 -12.44
CA LEU A 20 10.66 1.41 -11.26
C LEU A 20 9.41 0.96 -10.48
N SER A 21 9.49 0.92 -9.15
CA SER A 21 8.40 0.41 -8.30
C SER A 21 7.10 1.18 -8.47
N SER A 22 7.17 2.50 -8.68
CA SER A 22 6.01 3.36 -8.90
C SER A 22 5.17 2.96 -10.11
N ASN A 23 5.77 2.26 -11.08
CA ASN A 23 5.09 1.81 -12.29
C ASN A 23 4.41 0.45 -12.09
N ASN A 24 4.76 -0.28 -11.01
CA ASN A 24 4.35 -1.65 -10.75
C ASN A 24 3.44 -1.74 -9.50
N MET A 25 2.42 -0.86 -9.41
CA MET A 25 1.50 -0.83 -8.27
C MET A 25 0.36 -1.85 -8.34
N LEU A 26 0.03 -2.33 -9.54
CA LEU A 26 -1.09 -3.25 -9.79
C LEU A 26 -0.58 -4.64 -10.19
N THR A 27 -1.40 -5.65 -9.91
CA THR A 27 -1.12 -7.02 -10.35
C THR A 27 -1.34 -7.16 -11.86
N PRO A 28 -0.36 -7.66 -12.64
CA PRO A 28 -0.50 -7.79 -14.09
C PRO A 28 -1.68 -8.68 -14.53
N SER A 29 -2.04 -9.67 -13.72
CA SER A 29 -3.08 -10.66 -14.04
C SER A 29 -4.50 -10.16 -13.75
N SER A 30 -4.70 -9.36 -12.71
CA SER A 30 -6.03 -9.04 -12.18
C SER A 30 -6.30 -7.54 -12.03
N GLY A 31 -5.29 -6.69 -12.14
CA GLY A 31 -5.43 -5.23 -11.97
C GLY A 31 -5.60 -4.76 -10.52
N GLU A 32 -5.67 -5.68 -9.55
CA GLU A 32 -5.79 -5.33 -8.13
C GLU A 32 -4.50 -4.69 -7.59
N PRO A 33 -4.56 -3.64 -6.76
CA PRO A 33 -3.41 -3.02 -6.13
C PRO A 33 -2.63 -3.98 -5.21
N ILE A 34 -1.34 -4.18 -5.51
CA ILE A 34 -0.41 -4.95 -4.66
C ILE A 34 0.08 -4.09 -3.47
N VAL A 35 0.11 -2.77 -3.66
CA VAL A 35 0.66 -1.81 -2.70
C VAL A 35 -0.34 -1.36 -1.62
N ALA A 36 -1.46 -2.07 -1.48
CA ALA A 36 -2.45 -1.76 -0.46
C ALA A 36 -1.84 -1.85 0.95
N PRO A 37 -2.19 -0.95 1.89
CA PRO A 37 -1.71 -1.01 3.26
C PRO A 37 -2.18 -2.31 3.92
N THR A 38 -1.32 -2.91 4.75
CA THR A 38 -1.61 -4.16 5.47
C THR A 38 -1.24 -4.03 6.95
N LEU A 39 -1.70 -4.99 7.75
CA LEU A 39 -1.37 -5.12 9.17
C LEU A 39 -1.63 -3.81 9.94
N ASP A 40 -0.59 -3.26 10.56
CA ASP A 40 -0.67 -2.17 11.53
C ASP A 40 -1.15 -0.86 10.91
N ILE A 41 -0.91 -0.64 9.61
CA ILE A 41 -1.39 0.55 8.92
C ILE A 41 -2.92 0.54 8.85
N VAL A 42 -3.51 -0.63 8.57
CA VAL A 42 -4.97 -0.78 8.52
C VAL A 42 -5.56 -0.70 9.93
N LEU A 43 -4.89 -1.28 10.93
CA LEU A 43 -5.31 -1.20 12.33
C LEU A 43 -5.32 0.25 12.84
N GLY A 44 -4.28 1.02 12.54
CA GLY A 44 -4.21 2.44 12.89
C GLY A 44 -5.32 3.25 12.26
N CYS A 45 -5.57 3.06 10.96
CA CYS A 45 -6.71 3.70 10.28
C CYS A 45 -8.04 3.31 10.94
N PHE A 46 -8.27 2.01 11.17
CA PHE A 46 -9.49 1.52 11.81
C PHE A 46 -9.71 2.12 13.20
N TYR A 47 -8.67 2.18 14.03
CA TYR A 47 -8.78 2.76 15.38
C TYR A 47 -9.08 4.26 15.35
N LEU A 48 -8.41 5.01 14.48
CA LEU A 48 -8.60 6.47 14.36
C LEU A 48 -9.95 6.85 13.76
N THR A 49 -10.48 6.03 12.85
CA THR A 49 -11.78 6.28 12.19
C THR A 49 -12.94 5.54 12.84
N GLY A 50 -12.66 4.68 13.82
CA GLY A 50 -13.67 3.97 14.58
C GLY A 50 -14.53 4.99 15.32
N GLN A 51 -15.79 5.11 14.94
CA GLN A 51 -16.72 5.93 15.71
C GLN A 51 -16.86 5.29 17.09
N GLU A 52 -16.54 6.05 18.12
CA GLU A 52 -16.96 5.71 19.47
C GLU A 52 -18.49 5.59 19.38
N ASN A 53 -19.04 4.43 19.73
CA ASN A 53 -20.48 4.29 19.87
C ASN A 53 -20.89 5.15 21.07
N GLU A 54 -20.99 6.47 20.88
CA GLU A 54 -21.86 7.32 21.70
C GLU A 54 -23.26 6.75 21.49
N ASN A 55 -23.70 5.89 22.41
CA ASN A 55 -25.08 5.63 22.83
C ASN A 55 -25.19 4.23 23.46
N ILE A 56 -24.83 4.08 24.74
CA ILE A 56 -25.66 3.35 25.73
C ILE A 56 -25.48 3.98 27.13
N GLU A 57 -25.82 5.26 27.27
CA GLU A 57 -26.40 5.77 28.52
C GLU A 57 -27.85 6.18 28.23
N THR A 58 -28.64 5.25 27.69
CA THR A 58 -30.09 5.36 27.85
C THR A 58 -30.40 5.01 29.29
N ASN A 59 -30.73 6.04 30.07
CA ASN A 59 -31.55 6.02 31.28
C ASN A 59 -32.07 4.64 31.69
N GLU A 60 -31.41 4.01 32.66
CA GLU A 60 -32.09 3.15 33.63
C GLU A 60 -31.74 3.67 35.04
N ASN A 61 -32.45 4.73 35.45
CA ASN A 61 -33.07 4.93 36.77
C ASN A 61 -33.91 6.21 36.77
#